data_AF-W5JRK2-F1
#
_entry.id   AF-W5JRK2-F1
#
_cell.length_a   1.000
_cell.length_b   1.000
_cell.length_c   1.000
_cell.angle_alpha   90.00
_cell.angle_beta   90.00
_cell.angle_gamma   90.00
#
_symmetry.space_group_name_H-M   'P 1'
#
loop_
_entity.id
_entity.type
_entity.pdbx_description
1 polymer ?
#
loop_
_entity_poly.entity_id
_entity_poly.type
_entity_poly.pdbx_seq_one_letter_code
_entity_poly.pdbx_strand_id
1 'polypeptide(L)'
;MQNKNRGASGVGPVEGASEPYRVTKQQILPSINPEQISCCGAAMTSMTFGQKKFIPTAPEKGSFPLDHGGQCRKLMLFYMRCLRENADDNSACRQESKAYLQCRMDHELMAKEDFAKLGYGSEAPPKANEQS
;
A
#
# COMPACT_ATOMS: atom_id res chain seq x y z
N MET A 1 -11.76 13.36 49.63
CA MET A 1 -13.16 13.46 49.19
C MET A 1 -13.20 13.40 47.66
N GLN A 2 -13.74 12.28 47.14
CA GLN A 2 -14.23 11.97 45.76
C GLN A 2 -13.38 12.45 44.54
N ASN A 3 -12.66 11.62 43.77
CA ASN A 3 -13.04 10.48 42.90
C ASN A 3 -13.97 10.79 41.70
N LYS A 4 -13.42 10.78 40.46
CA LYS A 4 -13.98 10.16 39.23
C LYS A 4 -12.96 10.34 38.07
N ASN A 5 -12.16 9.34 37.66
CA ASN A 5 -12.47 8.30 36.66
C ASN A 5 -13.19 8.76 35.38
N ARG A 6 -12.48 8.66 34.24
CA ARG A 6 -12.93 8.32 32.87
C ARG A 6 -11.70 8.42 31.94
N GLY A 7 -11.29 7.47 31.12
CA GLY A 7 -11.77 6.13 30.81
C GLY A 7 -10.72 5.47 29.92
N ALA A 8 -10.43 4.19 30.20
CA ALA A 8 -9.57 3.35 29.39
C ALA A 8 -10.35 2.90 28.14
N SER A 9 -9.82 3.19 26.95
CA SER A 9 -10.24 2.48 25.73
C SER A 9 -9.29 1.30 25.55
N GLY A 10 -9.88 0.12 25.75
CA GLY A 10 -9.20 -1.17 25.71
C GLY A 10 -8.57 -1.48 24.36
N VAL A 11 -7.40 -2.09 24.44
CA VAL A 11 -6.82 -2.94 23.40
C VAL A 11 -7.56 -4.27 23.42
N GLY A 12 -8.30 -4.57 22.36
CA GLY A 12 -8.89 -5.88 22.16
C GLY A 12 -7.83 -6.88 21.69
N PRO A 13 -7.84 -8.13 22.17
CA PRO A 13 -7.00 -9.19 21.62
C PRO A 13 -7.54 -9.62 20.24
N VAL A 14 -6.66 -9.66 19.24
CA VAL A 14 -6.94 -10.31 17.95
C VAL A 14 -6.51 -11.77 18.04
N GLU A 15 -7.40 -12.61 18.56
CA GLU A 15 -7.32 -14.06 18.39
C GLU A 15 -8.04 -14.42 17.08
N GLY A 16 -7.34 -15.06 16.16
CA GLY A 16 -7.90 -15.36 14.84
C GLY A 16 -6.98 -16.24 14.00
N ALA A 17 -6.92 -17.50 14.41
CA ALA A 17 -6.61 -18.72 13.66
C ALA A 17 -5.92 -18.58 12.28
N SER A 18 -4.71 -19.13 12.25
CA SER A 18 -4.17 -19.85 11.10
C SER A 18 -5.17 -20.88 10.55
N GLU A 19 -5.55 -20.80 9.28
CA GLU A 19 -5.85 -22.01 8.51
C GLU A 19 -5.22 -21.96 7.10
N PRO A 20 -4.54 -23.05 6.71
CA PRO A 20 -3.77 -23.11 5.49
C PRO A 20 -4.66 -23.35 4.26
N TYR A 21 -4.27 -22.71 3.17
CA TYR A 21 -4.68 -23.01 1.81
C TYR A 21 -4.71 -24.53 1.55
N ARG A 22 -5.91 -25.13 1.57
CA ARG A 22 -6.18 -26.46 1.01
C ARG A 22 -6.96 -26.30 -0.29
N VAL A 23 -6.27 -26.48 -1.40
CA VAL A 23 -6.90 -26.79 -2.70
C VAL A 23 -7.41 -28.22 -2.64
N THR A 24 -8.71 -28.38 -2.46
CA THR A 24 -9.40 -29.66 -2.74
C THR A 24 -9.79 -29.68 -4.21
N LYS A 25 -9.03 -30.45 -4.99
CA LYS A 25 -9.34 -30.80 -6.38
C LYS A 25 -10.49 -31.80 -6.40
N GLN A 26 -11.75 -31.34 -6.45
CA GLN A 26 -12.87 -32.23 -6.77
C GLN A 26 -14.07 -31.44 -7.37
N GLN A 27 -14.11 -31.43 -8.70
CA GLN A 27 -15.27 -31.87 -9.49
C GLN A 27 -16.62 -31.15 -9.30
N ILE A 28 -16.85 -30.12 -10.13
CA ILE A 28 -18.20 -29.73 -10.58
C ILE A 28 -18.12 -29.44 -12.08
N LEU A 29 -18.55 -30.38 -12.91
CA LEU A 29 -19.00 -30.09 -14.28
C LEU A 29 -20.47 -29.69 -14.17
N PRO A 30 -20.89 -28.48 -14.60
CA PRO A 30 -22.31 -28.25 -14.78
C PRO A 30 -22.76 -28.90 -16.08
N SER A 31 -23.73 -29.82 -15.97
CA SER A 31 -24.58 -30.24 -17.09
C SER A 31 -25.31 -29.01 -17.63
N ILE A 32 -24.89 -28.51 -18.79
CA ILE A 32 -25.60 -27.44 -19.49
C ILE A 32 -26.63 -28.09 -20.41
N ASN A 33 -27.91 -27.96 -20.09
CA ASN A 33 -29.02 -28.34 -20.94
C ASN A 33 -29.24 -27.24 -22.01
N PRO A 34 -29.21 -27.56 -23.32
CA PRO A 34 -29.11 -26.55 -24.38
C PRO A 34 -30.41 -25.85 -24.81
N GLU A 35 -31.54 -25.95 -24.09
CA GLU A 35 -32.83 -25.47 -24.63
C GLU A 35 -33.45 -24.22 -23.99
N GLN A 36 -32.73 -23.43 -23.17
CA GLN A 36 -33.32 -22.25 -22.51
C GLN A 36 -32.37 -21.04 -22.37
N ILE A 37 -31.75 -20.59 -23.46
CA ILE A 37 -31.17 -19.23 -23.49
C ILE A 37 -31.75 -18.49 -24.71
N SER A 38 -33.03 -18.16 -24.58
CA SER A 38 -33.64 -17.03 -25.30
C SER A 38 -33.30 -15.77 -24.52
N CYS A 39 -32.44 -14.94 -25.10
CA CYS A 39 -32.36 -13.51 -24.84
C CYS A 39 -31.52 -12.88 -25.96
N CYS A 40 -32.19 -12.63 -27.09
CA CYS A 40 -31.68 -11.72 -28.11
C CYS A 40 -31.32 -10.37 -27.48
N GLY A 41 -30.09 -9.89 -27.67
CA GLY A 41 -29.74 -8.48 -27.42
C GLY A 41 -28.27 -8.22 -27.11
N ALA A 42 -27.53 -7.75 -28.12
CA ALA A 42 -26.15 -7.23 -28.11
C ALA A 42 -25.02 -8.24 -27.84
N ALA A 43 -24.48 -8.80 -28.92
CA ALA A 43 -23.15 -9.40 -28.94
C ALA A 43 -22.09 -8.29 -28.75
N MET A 44 -21.51 -8.20 -27.55
CA MET A 44 -20.17 -7.61 -27.40
C MET A 44 -19.17 -8.65 -27.92
N THR A 45 -19.01 -8.72 -29.25
CA THR A 45 -17.97 -9.55 -29.86
C THR A 45 -16.62 -9.05 -29.35
N SER A 46 -16.04 -9.82 -28.41
CA SER A 46 -14.70 -9.61 -27.88
C SER A 46 -13.71 -9.50 -29.05
N MET A 47 -13.13 -8.32 -29.23
CA MET A 47 -12.04 -8.08 -30.17
C MET A 47 -10.80 -8.85 -29.67
N THR A 48 -10.71 -10.14 -29.98
CA THR A 48 -9.50 -10.95 -29.79
C THR A 48 -8.48 -10.58 -30.86
N PHE A 49 -7.98 -9.35 -30.80
CA PHE A 49 -6.87 -8.89 -31.62
C PHE A 49 -5.66 -9.78 -31.30
N GLY A 50 -5.19 -10.54 -32.31
CA GLY A 50 -4.19 -11.60 -32.18
C GLY A 50 -3.13 -11.31 -31.12
N GLN A 51 -3.22 -12.01 -30.00
CA GLN A 51 -2.42 -11.79 -28.81
C GLN A 51 -0.99 -12.25 -29.06
N LYS A 52 -0.17 -11.38 -29.64
CA LYS A 52 1.29 -11.45 -29.46
C LYS A 52 1.50 -11.51 -27.96
N LYS A 53 2.11 -12.60 -27.48
CA LYS A 53 2.45 -12.78 -26.06
C LYS A 53 3.20 -11.52 -25.63
N PHE A 54 2.57 -10.65 -24.85
CA PHE A 54 3.25 -9.54 -24.23
C PHE A 54 4.21 -10.17 -23.24
N ILE A 55 5.49 -10.20 -23.60
CA ILE A 55 6.54 -10.48 -22.63
C ILE A 55 6.77 -9.13 -21.96
N PRO A 56 6.21 -8.87 -20.75
CA PRO A 56 6.48 -7.63 -20.06
C PRO A 56 7.98 -7.53 -19.85
N THR A 57 8.61 -6.55 -20.50
CA THR A 57 9.96 -6.14 -20.13
C THR A 57 9.89 -5.67 -18.67
N ALA A 58 10.81 -6.17 -17.84
CA ALA A 58 10.85 -5.74 -16.45
C ALA A 58 10.97 -4.21 -16.39
N PRO A 59 10.17 -3.52 -15.55
CA PRO A 59 10.30 -2.08 -15.39
C PRO A 59 11.72 -1.76 -14.92
N GLU A 60 12.33 -0.72 -15.46
CA GLU A 60 13.75 -0.38 -15.21
C GLU A 60 14.11 -0.23 -13.73
N LYS A 61 13.13 0.09 -12.87
CA LYS A 61 13.33 0.28 -11.43
C LYS A 61 12.83 -0.89 -10.57
N GLY A 62 12.37 -1.98 -11.20
CA GLY A 62 11.83 -3.17 -10.53
C GLY A 62 10.52 -2.90 -9.78
N SER A 63 9.87 -3.97 -9.30
CA SER A 63 8.82 -3.84 -8.29
C SER A 63 9.46 -3.36 -6.99
N PHE A 64 9.09 -2.16 -6.56
CA PHE A 64 9.66 -1.53 -5.36
C PHE A 64 9.66 -2.50 -4.18
N PRO A 65 10.81 -2.78 -3.53
CA PRO A 65 10.86 -3.70 -2.40
C PRO A 65 9.89 -3.24 -1.32
N LEU A 66 8.90 -4.08 -1.00
CA LEU A 66 8.02 -3.84 0.14
C LEU A 66 8.87 -3.94 1.42
N ASP A 67 8.73 -2.99 2.35
CA ASP A 67 9.39 -3.01 3.66
C ASP A 67 8.76 -4.13 4.52
N HIS A 68 9.20 -5.37 4.29
CA HIS A 68 8.66 -6.55 4.98
C HIS A 68 9.06 -6.58 6.45
N GLY A 69 10.26 -6.07 6.78
CA GLY A 69 10.76 -6.00 8.15
C GLY A 69 10.11 -4.88 8.97
N GLY A 70 9.36 -3.98 8.34
CA GLY A 70 8.73 -2.85 9.00
C GLY A 70 9.73 -1.88 9.63
N GLN A 71 10.95 -1.81 9.09
CA GLN A 71 12.06 -1.02 9.65
C GLN A 71 11.71 0.47 9.66
N CYS A 72 10.99 0.92 8.62
CA CYS A 72 10.55 2.30 8.48
C CYS A 72 9.06 2.49 8.82
N ARG A 73 8.41 1.50 9.46
CA ARG A 73 6.98 1.53 9.78
C ARG A 73 6.58 2.70 10.67
N LYS A 74 7.44 3.10 11.62
CA LYS A 74 7.15 4.23 12.52
C LYS A 74 7.02 5.55 11.75
N LEU A 75 7.95 5.82 10.84
CA LEU A 75 7.94 7.02 9.99
C LEU A 75 6.81 7.00 8.98
N MET A 76 6.50 5.82 8.42
CA MET A 76 5.30 5.62 7.59
C MET A 76 4.03 6.02 8.35
N LEU A 77 3.88 5.59 9.61
CA LEU A 77 2.70 5.91 10.41
C LEU A 77 2.58 7.40 10.72
N PHE A 78 3.70 8.11 10.93
CA PHE A 78 3.69 9.56 11.09
C PHE A 78 3.24 10.26 9.81
N TYR A 79 3.78 9.84 8.67
CA TYR A 79 3.35 10.37 7.38
C TYR A 79 1.86 10.13 7.11
N MET A 80 1.38 8.91 7.36
CA MET A 80 -0.05 8.56 7.20
C MET A 80 -0.94 9.31 8.19
N ARG A 81 -0.45 9.66 9.38
CA ARG A 81 -1.18 10.50 10.32
C ARG A 81 -1.31 11.91 9.76
N CYS A 82 -0.21 12.49 9.28
CA CYS A 82 -0.22 13.83 8.70
C CYS A 82 -1.19 13.94 7.52
N LEU A 83 -1.21 12.96 6.61
CA LEU A 83 -2.15 12.94 5.49
C LEU A 83 -3.61 12.96 5.97
N ARG A 84 -3.95 12.13 6.95
CA ARG A 84 -5.31 12.10 7.51
C ARG A 84 -5.72 13.41 8.17
N GLU A 85 -4.77 14.12 8.80
CA GLU A 85 -5.02 15.40 9.46
C GLU A 85 -5.15 16.56 8.44
N ASN A 86 -4.48 16.45 7.30
CA ASN A 86 -4.43 17.48 6.25
C ASN A 86 -5.25 17.12 5.00
N ALA A 87 -6.27 16.26 5.13
CA ALA A 87 -7.14 15.84 4.03
C ALA A 87 -6.39 15.34 2.78
N ASP A 88 -5.39 14.49 3.01
CA ASP A 88 -4.51 13.88 2.00
C ASP A 88 -3.64 14.89 1.22
N ASP A 89 -3.45 16.10 1.75
CA ASP A 89 -2.50 17.06 1.19
C ASP A 89 -1.05 16.64 1.47
N ASN A 90 -0.36 16.27 0.39
CA ASN A 90 1.04 15.83 0.44
C ASN A 90 2.00 17.00 0.66
N SER A 91 1.60 18.23 0.28
CA SER A 91 2.45 19.41 0.41
C SER A 91 2.66 19.81 1.86
N ALA A 92 1.62 19.68 2.69
CA ALA A 92 1.68 19.88 4.13
C ALA A 92 2.55 18.85 4.85
N CYS A 93 2.65 17.62 4.31
CA CYS A 93 3.36 16.49 4.91
C CYS A 93 4.74 16.22 4.29
N ARG A 94 5.38 17.26 3.71
CA ARG A 94 6.69 17.16 3.05
C ARG A 94 7.81 16.72 3.99
N GLN A 95 7.74 17.08 5.26
CA GLN A 95 8.79 16.73 6.23
C GLN A 95 8.73 15.25 6.60
N GLU A 96 7.53 14.74 6.88
CA GLU A 96 7.27 13.35 7.27
C GLU A 96 7.54 12.39 6.10
N SER A 97 7.12 12.77 4.90
CA SER A 97 7.42 12.02 3.67
C SER A 97 8.92 11.95 3.38
N LYS A 98 9.65 13.06 3.55
CA LYS A 98 11.11 13.10 3.41
C LYS A 98 11.79 12.15 4.41
N ALA A 99 11.41 12.21 5.69
CA ALA A 99 11.97 11.35 6.72
C ALA A 99 11.69 9.87 6.44
N TYR A 100 10.49 9.55 5.96
CA TYR A 100 10.12 8.19 5.58
C TYR A 100 10.97 7.66 4.41
N LEU A 101 11.17 8.47 3.36
CA LEU A 101 12.03 8.09 2.24
C LEU A 101 13.50 7.96 2.64
N GLN A 102 13.98 8.84 3.55
CA GLN A 102 15.33 8.77 4.07
C GLN A 102 15.62 7.43 4.75
N CYS A 103 14.74 7.01 5.65
CA CYS A 103 14.85 5.70 6.31
C CYS A 103 14.95 4.56 5.28
N ARG A 104 14.15 4.61 4.20
CA ARG A 104 14.19 3.56 3.17
C ARG A 104 15.52 3.53 2.40
N MET A 105 16.16 4.68 2.20
CA MET A 105 17.48 4.77 1.59
C MET A 105 18.59 4.30 2.53
N ASP A 106 18.46 4.57 3.84
CA ASP A 106 19.42 4.16 4.86
C ASP A 106 19.41 2.64 5.10
N HIS A 107 18.22 2.03 5.00
CA HIS A 107 17.99 0.60 5.15
C HIS A 107 18.06 -0.20 3.84
N GLU A 108 18.54 0.41 2.75
CA GLU A 108 18.70 -0.24 1.44
C GLU A 108 17.39 -0.82 0.86
N LEU A 109 16.24 -0.32 1.32
CA LEU A 109 14.89 -0.67 0.81
C LEU A 109 14.54 0.09 -0.48
N MET A 110 15.39 1.04 -0.87
CA MET A 110 15.31 1.86 -2.09
C MET A 110 16.72 2.27 -2.51
N ALA A 111 16.94 2.45 -3.82
CA ALA A 111 18.17 3.06 -4.33
C ALA A 111 18.36 4.47 -3.74
N LYS A 112 19.60 4.80 -3.35
CA LYS A 112 19.93 6.13 -2.85
C LYS A 112 19.82 7.13 -4.01
N GLU A 113 18.91 8.09 -3.87
CA GLU A 113 18.68 9.14 -4.85
C GLU A 113 18.73 10.52 -4.19
N ASP A 114 19.08 11.52 -4.97
CA ASP A 114 19.11 12.89 -4.49
C ASP A 114 17.69 13.38 -4.21
N PHE A 115 17.48 13.94 -3.01
CA PHE A 115 16.19 14.53 -2.62
C PHE A 115 15.68 15.59 -3.62
N ALA A 116 16.58 16.27 -4.33
CA ALA A 116 16.21 17.21 -5.39
C ALA A 116 15.46 16.52 -6.55
N LYS A 117 15.90 15.32 -6.98
CA LYS A 117 15.24 14.54 -8.03
C LYS A 117 13.90 13.99 -7.58
N LEU A 118 13.76 13.76 -6.27
CA LEU A 118 12.53 13.30 -5.63
C LEU A 118 11.53 14.44 -5.34
N GLY A 119 11.82 15.68 -5.76
CA GLY A 119 10.90 16.81 -5.62
C GLY A 119 11.02 17.58 -4.30
N TYR A 120 12.05 17.31 -3.49
CA TYR A 120 12.35 18.03 -2.24
C TYR A 120 13.42 19.12 -2.42
N GLY A 121 13.71 19.52 -3.67
CA GLY A 121 14.80 20.45 -4.01
C GLY A 121 14.61 21.92 -3.58
N SER A 122 13.62 22.23 -2.74
CA SER A 122 13.23 23.62 -2.44
C SER A 122 12.77 23.83 -1.00
N GLU A 123 13.47 23.29 0.01
CA GLU A 123 13.18 23.64 1.41
C GLU A 123 14.46 23.89 2.20
N ALA A 124 14.62 25.15 2.63
CA ALA A 124 15.60 25.60 3.60
C ALA A 124 15.51 24.71 4.87
N PRO A 125 16.64 24.45 5.55
CA PRO A 125 16.69 23.52 6.66
C PRO A 125 15.70 23.95 7.77
N PRO A 126 14.81 23.05 8.25
CA PRO A 126 14.08 23.31 9.47
C PRO A 126 15.11 23.44 10.60
N LYS A 127 14.97 24.52 11.38
CA LYS A 127 15.81 24.85 12.53
C LYS A 127 15.93 23.62 13.43
N ALA A 128 17.12 23.03 13.48
CA ALA A 128 17.48 22.12 14.54
C ALA A 128 17.31 22.88 15.86
N ASN A 129 16.26 22.56 16.61
CA ASN A 129 16.24 22.83 18.03
C ASN A 129 17.28 21.90 18.66
N GLU A 130 18.48 22.44 18.77
CA GLU A 130 19.52 21.99 19.67
C GLU A 130 18.98 22.11 21.10
N GLN A 131 18.66 20.98 21.72
CA GLN A 131 18.43 20.91 23.16
C GLN A 131 19.59 20.13 23.77
N SER A 132 20.50 20.92 24.35
CA SER A 132 21.59 20.50 25.24
C SER A 132 21.09 19.80 26.50
#